data_AF-A0A2M8CTN9-F1
#
_entry.id   AF-A0A2M8CTN9-F1
#
_cell.length_a   1.000
_cell.length_b   1.000
_cell.length_c   1.000
_cell.angle_alpha   90.00
_cell.angle_beta   90.00
_cell.angle_gamma   90.00
#
_symmetry.space_group_name_H-M   'P 1'
#
loop_
_entity.id
_entity.type
_entity.pdbx_description
1 polymer ?
#
loop_
_entity_poly.entity_id
_entity_poly.type
_entity_poly.pdbx_seq_one_letter_code
_entity_poly.pdbx_strand_id
1 'polypeptide(L)'
;MILKSKMLAVVLVTFLFGGILISSAFGWWQTESTKQPATFSEGEFAGQANPADIRGSYTFGDISAAFAVSNANPAAYPVKNLETIYADSPQEIGTGSVRLFVAFYTGLPFDLTTAETTYLPESAAQMLRELGTCPRSGSLS
;
A
#
# COMPACT_ATOMS: atom_id res chain seq x y z
N MET A 1 -44.81 11.22 27.98
CA MET A 1 -45.23 10.09 27.11
C MET A 1 -44.22 8.97 27.32
N ILE A 2 -44.62 7.81 27.85
CA ILE A 2 -43.71 6.67 28.10
C ILE A 2 -43.96 5.67 26.98
N LEU A 3 -42.98 5.46 26.10
CA LEU A 3 -43.10 4.49 25.01
C LEU A 3 -43.17 3.07 25.57
N LYS A 4 -44.14 2.26 25.11
CA LYS A 4 -44.22 0.84 25.46
C LYS A 4 -43.01 0.11 24.87
N SER A 5 -42.34 -0.72 25.68
CA SER A 5 -41.12 -1.47 25.32
C SER A 5 -41.21 -2.19 23.96
N LYS A 6 -42.35 -2.80 23.64
CA LYS A 6 -42.58 -3.48 22.35
C LYS A 6 -42.51 -2.52 21.14
N MET A 7 -42.99 -1.28 21.31
CA MET A 7 -42.95 -0.26 20.27
C MET A 7 -41.54 0.31 20.10
N LEU A 8 -40.79 0.46 21.20
CA LEU A 8 -39.38 0.86 21.15
C LEU A 8 -38.53 -0.17 20.38
N ALA A 9 -38.74 -1.47 20.63
CA ALA A 9 -38.02 -2.54 19.94
C ALA A 9 -38.27 -2.52 18.42
N VAL A 10 -39.53 -2.35 17.99
CA VAL A 10 -39.88 -2.27 16.57
C VAL A 10 -39.23 -1.05 15.90
N VAL A 11 -39.29 0.11 16.54
CA VAL A 11 -38.66 1.33 16.02
C VAL A 11 -37.15 1.12 15.87
N LEU A 12 -36.50 0.52 16.85
CA LEU A 12 -35.04 0.31 16.84
C LEU A 12 -34.62 -0.64 15.71
N VAL A 13 -35.34 -1.74 15.50
CA VAL A 13 -35.12 -2.66 14.38
C VAL A 13 -35.34 -1.95 13.04
N THR A 14 -36.44 -1.20 12.90
CA THR A 14 -36.74 -0.47 11.66
C THR A 14 -35.69 0.60 11.35
N PHE A 15 -35.17 1.31 12.35
CA PHE A 15 -34.11 2.30 12.15
C PHE A 15 -32.79 1.64 11.74
N LEU A 16 -32.43 0.51 12.37
CA LEU A 16 -31.17 -0.16 12.12
C LEU A 16 -31.14 -0.79 10.71
N PHE A 17 -32.16 -1.59 10.37
CA PHE A 17 -32.24 -2.24 9.07
C PHE A 17 -32.72 -1.30 7.96
N GLY A 18 -33.62 -0.37 8.26
CA GLY A 18 -34.08 0.64 7.31
C GLY A 18 -32.96 1.61 6.93
N GLY A 19 -32.16 2.06 7.91
CA GLY A 19 -30.99 2.90 7.66
C GLY A 19 -29.94 2.21 6.79
N ILE A 20 -29.67 0.94 7.04
CA ILE A 20 -28.74 0.11 6.24
C ILE A 20 -29.26 -0.10 4.81
N LEU A 21 -30.55 -0.41 4.63
CA LEU A 21 -31.13 -0.61 3.30
C LEU A 21 -31.12 0.68 2.48
N ILE A 22 -31.42 1.81 3.12
CA ILE A 22 -31.36 3.12 2.47
C ILE A 22 -29.90 3.47 2.11
N SER A 23 -28.96 3.38 3.06
CA SER A 23 -27.55 3.74 2.80
C SER A 23 -26.90 2.87 1.73
N SER A 24 -27.24 1.58 1.68
CA SER A 24 -26.77 0.66 0.64
C SER A 24 -27.40 0.97 -0.73
N ALA A 25 -28.70 1.27 -0.80
CA ALA A 25 -29.38 1.63 -2.05
C ALA A 25 -28.84 2.93 -2.69
N PHE A 26 -28.42 3.90 -1.87
CA PHE A 26 -27.80 5.14 -2.34
C PHE A 26 -26.30 4.99 -2.65
N GLY A 27 -25.71 3.81 -2.47
CA GLY A 27 -24.28 3.58 -2.69
C GLY A 27 -23.38 4.37 -1.73
N TRP A 28 -23.94 4.88 -0.62
CA TRP A 28 -23.18 5.60 0.41
C TRP A 28 -22.27 4.67 1.22
N TRP A 29 -22.37 3.36 0.98
CA TRP A 29 -21.47 2.37 1.52
C TRP A 29 -20.49 1.92 0.43
N GLN A 30 -19.30 2.50 0.43
CA GLN A 30 -18.21 2.09 -0.47
C GLN A 30 -17.36 1.04 0.25
N THR A 31 -17.47 -0.23 -0.18
CA THR A 31 -16.68 -1.36 0.38
C THR A 31 -15.36 -1.56 -0.34
N GLU A 32 -15.16 -0.89 -1.47
CA GLU A 32 -13.91 -0.94 -2.23
C GLU A 32 -12.92 0.09 -1.68
N SER A 33 -11.87 -0.41 -1.03
CA SER A 33 -10.71 0.40 -0.67
C SER A 33 -9.91 0.71 -1.93
N THR A 34 -9.94 1.97 -2.36
CA THR A 34 -9.01 2.51 -3.36
C THR A 34 -7.61 2.55 -2.74
N LYS A 35 -6.70 1.69 -3.21
CA LYS A 35 -5.30 1.63 -2.74
C LYS A 35 -4.41 2.46 -3.65
N GLN A 36 -4.73 3.74 -3.76
CA GLN A 36 -3.90 4.70 -4.48
C GLN A 36 -2.96 5.41 -3.49
N PRO A 37 -1.64 5.36 -3.73
CA PRO A 37 -0.68 6.07 -2.89
C PRO A 37 -0.83 7.58 -3.09
N ALA A 38 -0.61 8.34 -2.02
CA ALA A 38 -0.53 9.79 -2.07
C ALA A 38 0.56 10.25 -3.05
N THR A 39 0.32 11.35 -3.75
CA THR A 39 1.28 11.96 -4.67
C THR A 39 2.17 12.97 -3.94
N PHE A 40 3.35 13.26 -4.50
CA PHE A 40 4.13 14.41 -4.05
C PHE A 40 3.33 15.70 -4.25
N SER A 41 3.26 16.52 -3.19
CA SER A 41 2.46 17.75 -3.18
C SER A 41 3.20 18.92 -3.83
N GLU A 42 4.54 18.92 -3.76
CA GLU A 42 5.41 20.02 -4.18
C GLU A 42 6.73 19.46 -4.74
N GLY A 43 7.45 20.26 -5.53
CA GLY A 43 8.75 19.90 -6.13
C GLY A 43 8.68 19.37 -7.57
N GLU A 44 9.81 18.93 -8.11
CA GLU A 44 9.95 18.43 -9.50
C GLU A 44 9.09 17.19 -9.78
N PHE A 45 8.78 16.41 -8.74
CA PHE A 45 7.98 15.20 -8.82
C PHE A 45 6.51 15.41 -8.45
N ALA A 46 6.05 16.67 -8.31
CA ALA A 46 4.67 16.98 -7.93
C ALA A 46 3.65 16.29 -8.85
N GLY A 47 2.64 15.66 -8.25
CA GLY A 47 1.64 14.85 -8.96
C GLY A 47 2.05 13.41 -9.27
N GLN A 48 3.31 13.03 -9.05
CA GLN A 48 3.73 11.62 -9.13
C GLN A 48 3.46 10.89 -7.81
N ALA A 49 3.13 9.60 -7.88
CA ALA A 49 2.91 8.75 -6.72
C ALA A 49 4.14 8.72 -5.81
N ASN A 50 3.96 8.81 -4.49
CA ASN A 50 5.04 8.75 -3.52
C ASN A 50 5.27 7.31 -3.06
N PRO A 51 6.45 6.70 -3.32
CA PRO A 51 6.77 5.35 -2.86
C PRO A 51 6.66 5.15 -1.35
N ALA A 52 6.85 6.21 -0.56
CA ALA A 52 6.75 6.15 0.90
C ALA A 52 5.32 5.82 1.41
N ASP A 53 4.28 6.12 0.63
CA ASP A 53 2.89 5.82 1.02
C ASP A 53 2.44 4.39 0.65
N ILE A 54 3.31 3.57 0.05
CA ILE A 54 2.99 2.14 -0.17
C ILE A 54 2.76 1.48 1.20
N ARG A 55 1.63 0.77 1.35
CA ARG A 55 1.25 0.11 2.60
C ARG A 55 1.24 -1.41 2.42
N GLY A 56 1.41 -2.14 3.52
CA GLY A 56 1.42 -3.61 3.47
C GLY A 56 0.11 -4.24 2.97
N SER A 57 -1.02 -3.51 3.02
CA SER A 57 -2.30 -3.94 2.45
C SER A 57 -2.37 -3.81 0.92
N TYR A 58 -1.40 -3.14 0.30
CA TYR A 58 -1.36 -2.95 -1.15
C TYR A 58 -0.91 -4.26 -1.81
N THR A 59 -1.33 -4.48 -3.04
CA THR A 59 -0.89 -5.61 -3.84
C THR A 59 0.17 -5.19 -4.85
N PHE A 60 0.89 -6.15 -5.42
CA PHE A 60 1.80 -5.87 -6.54
C PHE A 60 1.06 -5.29 -7.75
N GLY A 61 -0.21 -5.66 -7.95
CA GLY A 61 -1.08 -5.02 -8.94
C GLY A 61 -1.27 -3.52 -8.67
N ASP A 62 -1.62 -3.15 -7.45
CA ASP A 62 -1.82 -1.75 -7.05
C ASP A 62 -0.54 -0.92 -7.28
N ILE A 63 0.63 -1.48 -6.95
CA ILE A 63 1.93 -0.82 -7.15
C ILE A 63 2.27 -0.70 -8.64
N SER A 64 2.08 -1.76 -9.42
CA SER A 64 2.35 -1.72 -10.87
C SER A 64 1.51 -0.66 -11.58
N ALA A 65 0.25 -0.49 -11.17
CA ALA A 65 -0.64 0.52 -11.70
C ALA A 65 -0.23 1.94 -11.28
N ALA A 66 0.19 2.13 -10.03
CA ALA A 66 0.53 3.45 -9.50
C ALA A 66 1.92 3.97 -9.96
N PHE A 67 2.88 3.07 -10.16
CA PHE A 67 4.28 3.42 -10.42
C PHE A 67 4.80 2.95 -11.78
N ALA A 68 3.92 2.40 -12.64
CA ALA A 68 4.27 1.86 -13.96
C ALA A 68 5.41 0.82 -13.94
N VAL A 69 5.53 0.07 -12.83
CA VAL A 69 6.51 -1.01 -12.71
C VAL A 69 6.00 -2.21 -13.51
N SER A 70 6.77 -2.62 -14.51
CA SER A 70 6.39 -3.75 -15.38
C SER A 70 6.41 -5.05 -14.58
N ASN A 71 5.23 -5.66 -14.43
CA ASN A 71 5.11 -6.99 -13.85
C ASN A 71 4.40 -7.90 -14.86
N ALA A 72 5.06 -9.00 -15.24
CA ALA A 72 4.51 -9.99 -16.17
C ALA A 72 3.23 -10.65 -15.62
N ASN A 73 3.01 -10.63 -14.31
CA ASN A 73 1.79 -11.07 -13.67
C ASN A 73 1.51 -10.23 -12.41
N PRO A 74 0.70 -9.15 -12.51
CA PRO A 74 0.27 -8.38 -11.35
C PRO A 74 -0.69 -9.22 -10.51
N ALA A 75 -0.14 -10.16 -9.75
CA ALA A 75 -0.91 -10.94 -8.81
C ALA A 75 -1.51 -10.02 -7.75
N ALA A 76 -2.75 -10.32 -7.32
CA ALA A 76 -3.39 -9.70 -6.16
C ALA A 76 -2.77 -10.19 -4.85
N TYR A 77 -1.44 -10.23 -4.79
CA TYR A 77 -0.66 -10.69 -3.65
C TYR A 77 -0.34 -9.48 -2.75
N PRO A 78 -0.80 -9.46 -1.48
CA PRO A 78 -0.53 -8.38 -0.55
C PRO A 78 0.95 -8.28 -0.18
N VAL A 79 1.49 -7.06 -0.17
CA VAL A 79 2.90 -6.78 0.13
C VAL A 79 3.30 -7.23 1.53
N LYS A 80 2.42 -7.11 2.53
CA LYS A 80 2.70 -7.58 3.90
C LYS A 80 3.04 -9.07 3.97
N ASN A 81 2.55 -9.87 3.02
CA ASN A 81 2.80 -11.31 3.04
C ASN A 81 4.23 -11.65 2.60
N LEU A 82 5.01 -10.70 2.08
CA LEU A 82 6.44 -10.89 1.79
C LEU A 82 7.21 -11.31 3.05
N GLU A 83 6.85 -10.74 4.20
CA GLU A 83 7.45 -11.05 5.49
C GLU A 83 7.26 -12.52 5.86
N THR A 84 6.19 -13.16 5.37
CA THR A 84 5.96 -14.60 5.55
C THR A 84 6.86 -15.43 4.64
N ILE A 85 7.14 -14.97 3.41
CA ILE A 85 8.04 -15.68 2.48
C ILE A 85 9.48 -15.64 2.99
N TYR A 86 9.88 -14.50 3.55
CA TYR A 86 11.24 -14.26 4.03
C TYR A 86 11.34 -14.39 5.56
N ALA A 87 10.44 -15.14 6.20
CA ALA A 87 10.45 -15.30 7.66
C ALA A 87 11.74 -15.91 8.21
N ASP A 88 12.39 -16.78 7.42
CA ASP A 88 13.66 -17.44 7.77
C ASP A 88 14.90 -16.59 7.41
N SER A 89 14.70 -15.41 6.82
CA SER A 89 15.80 -14.51 6.45
C SER A 89 16.40 -13.87 7.72
N PRO A 90 17.73 -13.79 7.83
CA PRO A 90 18.37 -13.05 8.92
C PRO A 90 18.14 -11.54 8.83
N GLN A 91 17.68 -11.04 7.67
CA GLN A 91 17.30 -9.65 7.45
C GLN A 91 15.78 -9.50 7.24
N GLU A 92 15.23 -8.41 7.75
CA GLU A 92 13.81 -8.08 7.55
C GLU A 92 13.56 -7.64 6.11
N ILE A 93 12.73 -8.43 5.41
CA ILE A 93 12.30 -8.18 4.04
C ILE A 93 10.78 -8.10 4.04
N GLY A 94 10.26 -6.90 3.83
CA GLY A 94 8.83 -6.63 3.98
C GLY A 94 8.37 -5.41 3.19
N THR A 95 7.39 -4.69 3.74
CA THR A 95 6.82 -3.52 3.08
C THR A 95 7.87 -2.43 2.82
N GLY A 96 8.78 -2.21 3.76
CA GLY A 96 9.90 -1.25 3.60
C GLY A 96 10.74 -1.56 2.36
N SER A 97 11.06 -2.83 2.14
CA SER A 97 11.88 -3.30 1.00
C SER A 97 11.23 -2.96 -0.33
N VAL A 98 9.90 -3.06 -0.40
CA VAL A 98 9.14 -2.70 -1.59
C VAL A 98 9.14 -1.20 -1.83
N ARG A 99 8.98 -0.38 -0.78
CA ARG A 99 9.09 1.09 -0.89
C ARG A 99 10.43 1.50 -1.47
N LEU A 100 11.50 0.93 -0.92
CA LEU A 100 12.88 1.19 -1.34
C LEU A 100 13.11 0.75 -2.79
N PHE A 101 12.65 -0.45 -3.15
CA PHE A 101 12.76 -0.97 -4.51
C PHE A 101 12.04 -0.06 -5.52
N VAL A 102 10.78 0.29 -5.25
CA VAL A 102 9.97 1.12 -6.15
C VAL A 102 10.62 2.50 -6.30
N ALA A 103 11.06 3.12 -5.22
CA ALA A 103 11.73 4.42 -5.27
C ALA A 103 12.96 4.41 -6.17
N PHE A 104 13.84 3.41 -6.01
CA PHE A 104 15.01 3.30 -6.87
C PHE A 104 14.64 2.96 -8.30
N TYR A 105 13.70 2.03 -8.51
CA TYR A 105 13.24 1.65 -9.83
C TYR A 105 12.69 2.85 -10.63
N THR A 106 11.93 3.73 -9.99
CA THR A 106 11.35 4.91 -10.62
C THR A 106 12.24 6.16 -10.57
N GLY A 107 13.38 6.10 -9.85
CA GLY A 107 14.23 7.25 -9.61
C GLY A 107 13.58 8.36 -8.76
N LEU A 108 12.60 8.01 -7.93
CA LEU A 108 11.86 8.95 -7.09
C LEU A 108 12.58 9.19 -5.76
N PRO A 109 12.45 10.39 -5.16
CA PRO A 109 13.08 10.69 -3.90
C PRO A 109 12.52 9.79 -2.79
N PHE A 110 13.42 9.21 -2.01
CA PHE A 110 13.07 8.37 -0.87
C PHE A 110 14.04 8.65 0.27
N ASP A 111 13.48 8.95 1.43
CA ASP A 111 14.25 9.31 2.61
C ASP A 111 14.77 8.04 3.31
N LEU A 112 16.08 7.82 3.16
CA LEU A 112 16.78 6.70 3.79
C LEU A 112 17.04 6.93 5.28
N THR A 113 16.86 8.15 5.80
CA THR A 113 17.06 8.44 7.22
C THR A 113 15.88 8.00 8.08
N THR A 114 14.68 7.97 7.48
CA THR A 114 13.44 7.44 8.09
C THR A 114 13.16 6.00 7.68
N ALA A 115 13.86 5.48 6.68
CA ALA A 115 13.86 4.06 6.38
C ALA A 115 14.56 3.32 7.53
N GLU A 116 13.77 2.61 8.35
CA GLU A 116 14.27 1.56 9.23
C GLU A 116 15.21 0.64 8.45
N THR A 117 16.11 -0.10 9.12
CA THR A 117 17.11 -0.96 8.45
C THR A 117 16.45 -1.96 7.49
N THR A 118 16.29 -1.52 6.25
CA THR A 118 15.45 -2.15 5.24
C THR A 118 16.37 -2.79 4.24
N TYR A 119 16.20 -4.09 4.04
CA TYR A 119 17.05 -4.86 3.15
C TYR A 119 16.30 -5.19 1.86
N LEU A 120 17.04 -5.25 0.76
CA LEU A 120 16.53 -5.71 -0.52
C LEU A 120 16.98 -7.16 -0.75
N PRO A 121 16.09 -8.04 -1.25
CA PRO A 121 16.50 -9.34 -1.77
C PRO A 121 17.59 -9.18 -2.83
N GLU A 122 18.50 -10.14 -2.90
CA GLU A 122 19.62 -10.07 -3.84
C GLU A 122 19.14 -9.95 -5.30
N SER A 123 18.10 -10.70 -5.67
CA SER A 123 17.47 -10.64 -6.99
C SER A 123 16.93 -9.24 -7.33
N ALA A 124 16.32 -8.56 -6.37
CA ALA A 124 15.84 -7.19 -6.54
C ALA A 124 17.00 -6.20 -6.72
N ALA A 125 18.07 -6.37 -5.95
CA ALA A 125 19.27 -5.54 -6.09
C ALA A 125 19.99 -5.78 -7.43
N GLN A 126 20.03 -7.02 -7.93
CA GLN A 126 20.56 -7.34 -9.26
C GLN A 126 19.75 -6.65 -10.35
N MET A 127 18.41 -6.69 -10.28
CA MET A 127 17.54 -6.00 -11.24
C MET A 127 17.78 -4.49 -11.27
N LEU A 128 17.88 -3.84 -10.11
CA LEU A 128 18.19 -2.39 -10.05
C LEU A 128 19.59 -2.07 -10.61
N ARG A 129 20.56 -2.98 -10.46
CA ARG A 129 21.91 -2.81 -11.03
C ARG A 129 21.90 -2.93 -12.54
N GLU A 130 21.15 -3.87 -13.10
CA GLU A 130 20.96 -4.04 -14.55
C GLU A 130 20.27 -2.82 -15.18
N LEU A 131 19.30 -2.23 -14.48
CA LEU A 131 18.60 -1.00 -14.89
C LEU A 131 19.43 0.28 -14.69
N GLY A 132 20.57 0.20 -13.99
CA GLY A 132 21.42 1.36 -13.69
C GLY A 132 20.86 2.31 -12.61
N THR A 133 19.79 1.93 -11.93
CA THR A 133 19.10 2.72 -10.90
C THR A 133 19.50 2.37 -9.46
N CYS A 134 20.29 1.32 -9.26
CA CYS A 134 20.86 1.00 -7.94
C CYS A 134 21.96 2.01 -7.56
N PRO A 135 21.91 2.64 -6.37
CA PRO A 135 23.04 3.42 -5.87
C PRO A 135 24.27 2.49 -5.72
N ARG A 136 25.39 2.87 -6.35
CA ARG A 136 26.65 2.10 -6.31
C ARG A 136 27.01 1.78 -4.86
N SER A 137 27.17 0.51 -4.52
CA SER A 137 27.72 0.09 -3.22
C SER A 137 29.19 0.51 -3.14
N GLY A 138 29.45 1.76 -2.72
CA GLY A 138 30.79 2.32 -2.77
C GLY A 138 30.87 3.77 -2.31
N SER A 139 30.39 4.07 -1.10
CA SER A 139 30.89 5.22 -0.33
C SER A 139 30.62 5.07 1.18
N LEU A 140 30.87 3.87 1.72
CA LEU A 140 31.12 3.72 3.16
C LEU A 140 32.54 3.19 3.28
N SER A 141 33.49 4.11 3.12
CA SER A 141 34.85 4.00 3.63
C SER A 141 34.93 4.78 4.93
#